data_AF-A0A1Q6GYW3-F1
#
_entry.id   AF-A0A1Q6GYW3-F1
#
_cell.length_a   1.000
_cell.length_b   1.000
_cell.length_c   1.000
_cell.angle_alpha   90.00
_cell.angle_beta   90.00
_cell.angle_gamma   90.00
#
_symmetry.space_group_name_H-M   'P 1'
#
loop_
_entity.id
_entity.type
_entity.pdbx_description
1 polymer ?
#
loop_
_entity_poly.entity_id
_entity_poly.type
_entity_poly.pdbx_seq_one_letter_code
_entity_poly.pdbx_strand_id
1 'polypeptide(L)'
;MGDPKAFMTVPRQEAGYRPVHERIADFSEVEQTLNTSDRKRQASRCMDCGVPFCNWSCPLGNRPPEFQDALYKGEWKKAYEILSGTNDFPEFTGRICPALCEKGCVLKLTMDAPVTIREDECSIVEAAFREGFVVPETYPRNGKKVAVIGSGPAGLAAANNLNKKGYDVTVFEKLEYVGGLLRFGIPNFKLHKTIIDRRVDIMKQEGIEFRTNAPVDFNNLPAGYDAYCICTGAPQARDLCVEGRELKGIYFAMELLAQQNRVLAGQTFSEDERINAKGKHVVVIGGGDTGSDCIGTSNRQGALSVTQIEIMPKPPVGNNPATPWPNWPVVLKTTSSHEEGCERRWSLATSRFIGEDGHLTGLEVEEVDWVCDDKGGRPKMVPTGKKEILKADMVFLAMGFLKPEIKVSSDNVFVAGDAATGASLVVKCIAGGRKVADEIDRYIKGKE
;
A
#
# COMPACT_ATOMS: atom_id res chain seq x y z
N MET A 1 -15.47 13.33 -23.81
CA MET A 1 -14.22 14.07 -24.06
C MET A 1 -14.35 15.47 -23.51
N GLY A 2 -13.43 15.84 -22.61
CA GLY A 2 -13.28 17.22 -22.14
C GLY A 2 -12.74 18.14 -23.24
N ASP A 3 -11.91 19.10 -22.88
CA ASP A 3 -11.22 19.96 -23.85
C ASP A 3 -10.22 19.12 -24.69
N PRO A 4 -10.45 18.95 -26.01
CA PRO A 4 -9.64 18.08 -26.88
C PRO A 4 -8.21 18.60 -27.09
N LYS A 5 -7.88 19.81 -26.61
CA LYS A 5 -6.54 20.40 -26.72
C LYS A 5 -5.88 20.66 -25.36
N ALA A 6 -6.57 20.42 -24.24
CA ALA A 6 -6.05 20.76 -22.92
C ALA A 6 -4.73 20.07 -22.59
N PHE A 7 -4.50 18.83 -23.05
CA PHE A 7 -3.22 18.16 -22.84
C PHE A 7 -2.01 18.88 -23.47
N MET A 8 -2.23 19.73 -24.48
CA MET A 8 -1.22 20.58 -25.11
C MET A 8 -1.08 21.95 -24.45
N THR A 9 -2.19 22.52 -23.96
CA THR A 9 -2.24 23.93 -23.51
C THR A 9 -2.20 24.11 -21.99
N VAL A 10 -2.59 23.09 -21.24
CA VAL A 10 -2.55 23.08 -19.78
C VAL A 10 -1.34 22.25 -19.37
N PRO A 11 -0.33 22.77 -18.66
CA PRO A 11 0.77 21.96 -18.15
C PRO A 11 0.31 21.02 -17.01
N ARG A 12 1.01 19.88 -16.85
CA ARG A 12 0.75 18.97 -15.73
C ARG A 12 1.13 19.66 -14.44
N GLN A 13 0.26 19.61 -13.45
CA GLN A 13 0.48 20.18 -12.14
C GLN A 13 0.08 19.16 -11.08
N GLU A 14 1.07 18.66 -10.33
CA GLU A 14 0.83 17.88 -9.13
C GLU A 14 0.56 18.82 -7.95
N ALA A 15 -0.15 18.33 -6.95
CA ALA A 15 -0.36 19.10 -5.72
C ALA A 15 0.94 19.27 -4.91
N GLY A 16 1.87 18.32 -5.10
CA GLY A 16 3.15 18.31 -4.39
C GLY A 16 2.99 18.00 -2.91
N TYR A 17 4.07 18.21 -2.17
CA TYR A 17 4.11 17.92 -0.74
C TYR A 17 4.27 19.18 0.10
N ARG A 18 3.87 19.12 1.36
CA ARG A 18 4.20 20.15 2.36
C ARG A 18 5.72 20.36 2.43
N PRO A 19 6.22 21.57 2.72
CA PRO A 19 7.65 21.83 2.87
C PRO A 19 8.33 20.86 3.84
N VAL A 20 9.56 20.44 3.52
CA VAL A 20 10.30 19.42 4.31
C VAL A 20 10.36 19.78 5.79
N HIS A 21 10.77 21.01 6.12
CA HIS A 21 10.94 21.46 7.50
C HIS A 21 9.63 21.47 8.31
N GLU A 22 8.47 21.58 7.66
CA GLU A 22 7.17 21.47 8.31
C GLU A 22 6.77 19.99 8.50
N ARG A 23 6.84 19.19 7.42
CA ARG A 23 6.29 17.82 7.42
C ARG A 23 7.10 16.82 8.24
N ILE A 24 8.35 17.11 8.59
CA ILE A 24 9.15 16.27 9.50
C ILE A 24 8.83 16.52 10.97
N ALA A 25 8.13 17.61 11.31
CA ALA A 25 7.80 17.96 12.68
C ALA A 25 6.53 17.26 13.20
N ASP A 26 5.77 16.59 12.31
CA ASP A 26 4.52 15.92 12.65
C ASP A 26 4.32 14.62 11.83
N PHE A 27 3.24 13.90 12.13
CA PHE A 27 2.81 12.69 11.40
C PHE A 27 1.54 12.93 10.56
N SER A 28 1.21 14.18 10.26
CA SER A 28 0.07 14.55 9.43
C SER A 28 0.34 14.29 7.94
N GLU A 29 -0.71 14.22 7.12
CA GLU A 29 -0.60 13.93 5.68
C GLU A 29 0.40 14.86 4.98
N VAL A 30 1.35 14.29 4.24
CA VAL A 30 2.41 15.08 3.57
C VAL A 30 1.97 15.66 2.24
N GLU A 31 1.02 14.99 1.58
CA GLU A 31 0.54 15.36 0.26
C GLU A 31 -0.46 16.50 0.36
N GLN A 32 -0.30 17.50 -0.51
CA GLN A 32 -1.23 18.62 -0.57
C GLN A 32 -2.39 18.28 -1.52
N THR A 33 -3.39 19.17 -1.56
CA THR A 33 -4.44 19.11 -2.56
C THR A 33 -4.50 20.44 -3.30
N LEU A 34 -4.69 20.40 -4.62
CA LEU A 34 -4.97 21.60 -5.38
C LEU A 34 -6.45 21.94 -5.35
N ASN A 35 -6.75 23.21 -5.51
CA ASN A 35 -8.11 23.72 -5.45
C ASN A 35 -8.99 23.10 -6.57
N THR A 36 -10.31 23.21 -6.39
CA THR A 36 -11.33 22.72 -7.32
C THR A 36 -11.08 23.14 -8.77
N SER A 37 -10.68 24.39 -9.01
CA SER A 37 -10.46 24.92 -10.36
C SER A 37 -9.29 24.20 -11.03
N ASP A 38 -8.15 24.12 -10.35
CA ASP A 38 -6.96 23.46 -10.87
C ASP A 38 -7.16 21.96 -11.04
N ARG A 39 -7.87 21.30 -10.13
CA ARG A 39 -8.21 19.87 -10.27
C ARG A 39 -9.10 19.60 -11.48
N LYS A 40 -10.13 20.41 -11.72
CA LYS A 40 -10.93 20.34 -12.96
C LYS A 40 -10.06 20.56 -14.21
N ARG A 41 -9.11 21.49 -14.12
CA ARG A 41 -8.16 21.79 -15.20
C ARG A 41 -7.16 20.65 -15.46
N GLN A 42 -6.73 19.92 -14.44
CA GLN A 42 -5.88 18.73 -14.61
C GLN A 42 -6.69 17.56 -15.21
N ALA A 43 -7.92 17.35 -14.76
CA ALA A 43 -8.84 16.35 -15.33
C ALA A 43 -9.10 16.57 -16.83
N SER A 44 -9.15 17.84 -17.26
CA SER A 44 -9.37 18.20 -18.67
C SER A 44 -8.24 17.74 -19.60
N ARG A 45 -7.05 17.41 -19.09
CA ARG A 45 -5.94 16.86 -19.88
C ARG A 45 -6.23 15.45 -20.41
N CYS A 46 -7.28 14.77 -19.94
CA CYS A 46 -7.64 13.45 -20.45
C CYS A 46 -8.00 13.49 -21.94
N MET A 47 -7.30 12.70 -22.75
CA MET A 47 -7.54 12.62 -24.21
C MET A 47 -8.75 11.78 -24.60
N ASP A 48 -9.44 11.15 -23.64
CA ASP A 48 -10.56 10.23 -23.90
C ASP A 48 -10.20 9.17 -24.97
N CYS A 49 -9.06 8.51 -24.77
CA CYS A 49 -8.46 7.60 -25.75
C CYS A 49 -9.42 6.45 -26.09
N GLY A 50 -9.56 6.11 -27.38
CA GLY A 50 -10.37 4.98 -27.82
C GLY A 50 -9.92 3.63 -27.25
N VAL A 51 -8.61 3.45 -27.02
CA VAL A 51 -8.05 2.33 -26.26
C VAL A 51 -7.40 2.87 -24.96
N PRO A 52 -8.14 2.92 -23.84
CA PRO A 52 -7.64 3.52 -22.61
C PRO A 52 -6.75 2.55 -21.84
N PHE A 53 -5.44 2.57 -22.12
CA PHE A 53 -4.42 1.78 -21.40
C PHE A 53 -4.41 2.04 -19.88
N CYS A 54 -4.87 3.21 -19.44
CA CYS A 54 -5.04 3.54 -18.03
C CYS A 54 -6.10 2.66 -17.33
N ASN A 55 -7.14 2.20 -18.06
CA ASN A 55 -8.13 1.25 -17.54
C ASN A 55 -7.48 -0.13 -17.36
N TRP A 56 -6.82 -0.63 -18.41
CA TRP A 56 -6.11 -1.91 -18.40
C TRP A 56 -5.02 -2.01 -17.32
N SER A 57 -4.34 -0.89 -17.05
CA SER A 57 -3.30 -0.84 -16.02
C SER A 57 -3.84 -0.85 -14.60
N CYS A 58 -5.13 -0.56 -14.40
CA CYS A 58 -5.77 -0.58 -13.09
C CYS A 58 -6.31 -2.00 -12.79
N PRO A 59 -5.85 -2.67 -11.72
CA PRO A 59 -6.35 -4.00 -11.35
C PRO A 59 -7.85 -4.06 -11.07
N LEU A 60 -8.48 -2.93 -10.76
CA LEU A 60 -9.92 -2.82 -10.54
C LEU A 60 -10.73 -2.60 -11.82
N GLY A 61 -10.07 -2.36 -12.96
CA GLY A 61 -10.74 -1.94 -14.19
C GLY A 61 -11.43 -0.59 -14.04
N ASN A 62 -10.86 0.31 -13.21
CA ASN A 62 -11.37 1.68 -13.06
C ASN A 62 -11.47 2.35 -14.44
N ARG A 63 -12.36 3.35 -14.53
CA ARG A 63 -12.66 4.02 -15.78
C ARG A 63 -12.21 5.49 -15.79
N PRO A 64 -10.88 5.78 -15.77
CA PRO A 64 -10.37 7.15 -15.78
C PRO A 64 -10.99 8.07 -16.81
N PRO A 65 -11.14 7.68 -18.10
CA PRO A 65 -11.73 8.60 -19.07
C PRO A 65 -13.09 9.16 -18.65
N GLU A 66 -13.94 8.31 -18.08
CA GLU A 66 -15.31 8.64 -17.70
C GLU A 66 -15.37 9.54 -16.47
N PHE A 67 -14.66 9.18 -15.38
CA PHE A 67 -14.68 10.02 -14.18
C PHE A 67 -13.89 11.32 -14.34
N GLN A 68 -12.89 11.35 -15.22
CA GLN A 68 -12.16 12.58 -15.54
C GLN A 68 -13.02 13.55 -16.35
N ASP A 69 -13.82 13.06 -17.30
CA ASP A 69 -14.77 13.87 -18.05
C ASP A 69 -15.85 14.47 -17.13
N ALA A 70 -16.40 13.66 -16.22
CA ALA A 70 -17.36 14.11 -15.21
C ALA A 70 -16.72 15.14 -14.25
N LEU A 71 -15.51 14.89 -13.76
CA LEU A 71 -14.77 15.81 -12.90
C LEU A 71 -14.52 17.15 -13.61
N TYR A 72 -14.03 17.13 -14.85
CA TYR A 72 -13.80 18.32 -15.67
C TYR A 72 -15.07 19.18 -15.81
N LYS A 73 -16.23 18.55 -16.04
CA LYS A 73 -17.54 19.24 -16.13
C LYS A 73 -18.02 19.77 -14.78
N GLY A 74 -17.41 19.35 -13.67
CA GLY A 74 -17.84 19.67 -12.31
C GLY A 74 -19.01 18.79 -11.84
N GLU A 75 -19.26 17.67 -12.51
CA GLU A 75 -20.28 16.68 -12.16
C GLU A 75 -19.74 15.76 -11.04
N TRP A 76 -19.37 16.33 -9.88
CA TRP A 76 -18.67 15.64 -8.78
C TRP A 76 -19.38 14.37 -8.30
N LYS A 77 -20.70 14.43 -8.12
CA LYS A 77 -21.50 13.27 -7.71
C LYS A 77 -21.41 12.12 -8.72
N LYS A 78 -21.56 12.45 -10.01
CA LYS A 78 -21.46 11.46 -11.10
C LYS A 78 -20.05 10.89 -11.22
N ALA A 79 -19.02 11.72 -11.08
CA ALA A 79 -17.63 11.27 -11.06
C ALA A 79 -17.40 10.23 -9.93
N TYR A 80 -17.98 10.49 -8.75
CA TYR A 80 -17.96 9.54 -7.63
C TYR A 80 -18.75 8.26 -7.92
N GLU A 81 -19.95 8.34 -8.50
CA GLU A 81 -20.75 7.16 -8.88
C GLU A 81 -20.01 6.25 -9.89
N ILE A 82 -19.35 6.84 -10.88
CA ILE A 82 -18.51 6.10 -11.85
C ILE A 82 -17.35 5.40 -11.15
N LEU A 83 -16.63 6.13 -10.30
CA LEU A 83 -15.45 5.64 -9.59
C LEU A 83 -15.81 4.51 -8.61
N SER A 84 -16.83 4.72 -7.78
CA SER A 84 -17.30 3.76 -6.78
C SER A 84 -17.91 2.49 -7.37
N GLY A 85 -18.36 2.53 -8.63
CA GLY A 85 -18.82 1.34 -9.34
C GLY A 85 -17.72 0.28 -9.56
N THR A 86 -16.45 0.68 -9.57
CA THR A 86 -15.30 -0.22 -9.81
C THR A 86 -14.35 -0.32 -8.62
N ASN A 87 -14.27 0.72 -7.80
CA ASN A 87 -13.41 0.77 -6.63
C ASN A 87 -14.20 0.92 -5.34
N ASP A 88 -14.06 -0.03 -4.42
CA ASP A 88 -14.70 0.02 -3.10
C ASP A 88 -14.14 1.16 -2.22
N PHE A 89 -12.85 1.47 -2.36
CA PHE A 89 -12.14 2.37 -1.44
C PHE A 89 -11.22 3.36 -2.17
N PRO A 90 -11.77 4.26 -3.01
CA PRO A 90 -10.98 5.28 -3.69
C PRO A 90 -10.20 6.20 -2.73
N GLU A 91 -10.65 6.36 -1.49
CA GLU A 91 -9.94 7.13 -0.47
C GLU A 91 -8.61 6.47 -0.01
N PHE A 92 -8.46 5.17 -0.22
CA PHE A 92 -7.21 4.45 0.05
C PHE A 92 -6.32 4.51 -1.19
N THR A 93 -6.81 4.04 -2.33
CA THR A 93 -6.03 3.98 -3.57
C THR A 93 -5.58 5.36 -4.06
N GLY A 94 -6.42 6.39 -3.91
CA GLY A 94 -6.08 7.78 -4.22
C GLY A 94 -4.90 8.33 -3.41
N ARG A 95 -4.53 7.70 -2.28
CA ARG A 95 -3.39 8.10 -1.46
C ARG A 95 -2.17 7.22 -1.69
N ILE A 96 -2.35 5.91 -1.65
CA ILE A 96 -1.23 4.96 -1.54
C ILE A 96 -0.99 4.11 -2.79
N CYS A 97 -1.82 4.21 -3.82
CA CYS A 97 -1.55 3.53 -5.08
C CYS A 97 -0.30 4.14 -5.76
N PRO A 98 0.60 3.33 -6.34
CA PRO A 98 1.73 3.86 -7.12
C PRO A 98 1.32 4.40 -8.51
N ALA A 99 0.03 4.75 -8.67
CA ALA A 99 -0.57 5.32 -9.87
C ALA A 99 -0.32 4.49 -11.15
N LEU A 100 -0.67 3.21 -11.11
CA LEU A 100 -0.51 2.28 -12.26
C LEU A 100 -1.15 2.84 -13.54
N CYS A 101 -2.34 3.44 -13.40
CA CYS A 101 -3.09 4.10 -14.46
C CYS A 101 -2.33 5.28 -15.10
N GLU A 102 -1.53 6.03 -14.33
CA GLU A 102 -0.72 7.13 -14.84
C GLU A 102 0.51 6.61 -15.60
N LYS A 103 1.11 5.49 -15.15
CA LYS A 103 2.22 4.85 -15.88
C LYS A 103 1.77 4.25 -17.21
N GLY A 104 0.53 3.75 -17.28
CA GLY A 104 -0.11 3.29 -18.51
C GLY A 104 -0.73 4.39 -19.37
N CYS A 105 -0.78 5.65 -18.92
CA CYS A 105 -1.41 6.73 -19.68
C CYS A 105 -0.66 7.01 -21.00
N VAL A 106 -1.37 7.23 -22.10
CA VAL A 106 -0.75 7.56 -23.40
C VAL A 106 0.07 8.85 -23.32
N LEU A 107 -0.33 9.82 -22.50
CA LEU A 107 0.47 11.04 -22.27
C LEU A 107 1.79 10.78 -21.54
N LYS A 108 1.92 9.68 -20.80
CA LYS A 108 3.22 9.25 -20.26
C LYS A 108 4.16 8.84 -21.38
N LEU A 109 3.65 8.12 -22.39
CA LEU A 109 4.43 7.70 -23.55
C LEU A 109 4.85 8.88 -24.44
N THR A 110 3.91 9.79 -24.74
CA THR A 110 4.13 10.80 -25.80
C THR A 110 4.83 12.07 -25.33
N MET A 111 4.67 12.45 -24.06
CA MET A 111 5.19 13.73 -23.55
C MET A 111 5.64 13.69 -22.08
N ASP A 112 5.78 12.49 -21.51
CA ASP A 112 6.20 12.25 -20.13
C ASP A 112 5.35 12.95 -19.05
N ALA A 113 4.11 13.34 -19.38
CA ALA A 113 3.24 14.14 -18.53
C ALA A 113 1.83 13.52 -18.46
N PRO A 114 1.65 12.39 -17.75
CA PRO A 114 0.36 11.72 -17.63
C PRO A 114 -0.70 12.60 -16.95
N VAL A 115 -1.98 12.29 -17.18
CA VAL A 115 -3.07 12.84 -16.37
C VAL A 115 -2.86 12.41 -14.91
N THR A 116 -3.15 13.30 -13.96
CA THR A 116 -3.01 13.11 -12.51
C THR A 116 -4.11 12.23 -11.91
N ILE A 117 -4.33 11.06 -12.51
CA ILE A 117 -5.49 10.19 -12.23
C ILE A 117 -5.63 9.85 -10.74
N ARG A 118 -4.53 9.59 -10.03
CA ARG A 118 -4.58 9.25 -8.61
C ARG A 118 -5.03 10.43 -7.75
N GLU A 119 -4.53 11.64 -8.00
CA GLU A 119 -4.92 12.84 -7.26
C GLU A 119 -6.38 13.23 -7.56
N ASP A 120 -6.83 13.02 -8.80
CA ASP A 120 -8.20 13.26 -9.23
C ASP A 120 -9.16 12.26 -8.56
N GLU A 121 -8.79 10.97 -8.49
CA GLU A 121 -9.48 9.93 -7.72
C GLU A 121 -9.63 10.33 -6.24
N CYS A 122 -8.54 10.77 -5.59
CA CYS A 122 -8.56 11.23 -4.21
C CYS A 122 -9.48 12.46 -4.04
N SER A 123 -9.40 13.42 -4.95
CA SER A 123 -10.21 14.65 -4.89
C SER A 123 -11.70 14.38 -5.05
N ILE A 124 -12.08 13.45 -5.94
CA ILE A 124 -13.47 13.04 -6.15
C ILE A 124 -14.05 12.43 -4.87
N VAL A 125 -13.34 11.49 -4.25
CA VAL A 125 -13.85 10.83 -3.03
C VAL A 125 -13.88 11.77 -1.83
N GLU A 126 -12.89 12.65 -1.64
CA GLU A 126 -12.94 13.64 -0.56
C GLU A 126 -14.08 14.64 -0.74
N ALA A 127 -14.34 15.08 -1.98
CA ALA A 127 -15.52 15.89 -2.27
C ALA A 127 -16.81 15.09 -1.97
N ALA A 128 -16.88 13.82 -2.35
CA ALA A 128 -18.05 12.98 -2.07
C ALA A 128 -18.34 12.85 -0.56
N PHE A 129 -17.30 12.69 0.28
CA PHE A 129 -17.47 12.69 1.73
C PHE A 129 -17.91 14.06 2.27
N ARG A 130 -17.27 15.16 1.81
CA ARG A 130 -17.58 16.51 2.26
C ARG A 130 -19.01 16.94 1.91
N GLU A 131 -19.46 16.62 0.69
CA GLU A 131 -20.80 16.98 0.19
C GLU A 131 -21.88 15.97 0.62
N GLY A 132 -21.53 14.91 1.36
CA GLY A 132 -22.48 13.92 1.85
C GLY A 132 -23.04 12.97 0.79
N PHE A 133 -22.29 12.70 -0.29
CA PHE A 133 -22.68 11.73 -1.32
C PHE A 133 -22.41 10.28 -0.90
N VAL A 134 -21.49 10.07 0.04
CA VAL A 134 -21.23 8.75 0.61
C VAL A 134 -22.21 8.52 1.76
N VAL A 135 -23.27 7.77 1.49
CA VAL A 135 -24.31 7.42 2.47
C VAL A 135 -24.40 5.90 2.65
N PRO A 136 -24.67 5.39 3.86
CA PRO A 136 -24.94 3.98 4.06
C PRO A 136 -26.19 3.53 3.29
N GLU A 137 -26.10 2.37 2.67
CA GLU A 137 -27.22 1.70 2.00
C GLU A 137 -27.71 0.46 2.76
N THR A 138 -28.96 0.07 2.54
CA THR A 138 -29.51 -1.18 3.09
C THR A 138 -29.82 -2.14 1.95
N TYR A 139 -29.32 -3.37 2.05
CA TYR A 139 -29.50 -4.42 1.05
C TYR A 139 -30.46 -5.51 1.54
N PRO A 140 -31.37 -6.03 0.69
CA PRO A 140 -32.23 -7.17 1.03
C PRO A 140 -31.39 -8.40 1.40
N ARG A 141 -31.70 -9.04 2.53
CA ARG A 141 -30.95 -10.19 3.02
C ARG A 141 -31.37 -11.47 2.30
N ASN A 142 -30.40 -12.28 1.88
CA ASN A 142 -30.62 -13.56 1.22
C ASN A 142 -30.68 -14.77 2.19
N GLY A 143 -30.49 -14.53 3.49
CA GLY A 143 -30.53 -15.54 4.54
C GLY A 143 -29.28 -16.42 4.66
N LYS A 144 -28.21 -16.14 3.88
CA LYS A 144 -26.94 -16.85 3.88
C LYS A 144 -25.88 -16.04 4.62
N LYS A 145 -24.94 -16.74 5.27
CA LYS A 145 -23.90 -16.17 6.13
C LYS A 145 -22.51 -16.41 5.58
N VAL A 146 -21.67 -15.38 5.56
CA VAL A 146 -20.27 -15.49 5.13
C VAL A 146 -19.32 -14.92 6.18
N ALA A 147 -18.30 -15.70 6.55
CA ALA A 147 -17.23 -15.25 7.43
C ALA A 147 -16.04 -14.76 6.62
N VAL A 148 -15.57 -13.55 6.88
CA VAL A 148 -14.34 -12.99 6.30
C VAL A 148 -13.27 -12.94 7.38
N ILE A 149 -12.11 -13.56 7.15
CA ILE A 149 -11.05 -13.70 8.15
C ILE A 149 -9.89 -12.78 7.77
N GLY A 150 -9.74 -11.69 8.53
CA GLY A 150 -8.77 -10.62 8.28
C GLY A 150 -9.44 -9.39 7.69
N SER A 151 -9.17 -8.22 8.25
CA SER A 151 -9.82 -6.95 7.88
C SER A 151 -8.91 -6.01 7.07
N GLY A 152 -7.92 -6.57 6.37
CA GLY A 152 -7.13 -5.83 5.39
C GLY A 152 -7.95 -5.44 4.14
N PRO A 153 -7.33 -4.78 3.15
CA PRO A 153 -8.04 -4.29 1.97
C PRO A 153 -8.85 -5.36 1.22
N ALA A 154 -8.31 -6.59 1.12
CA ALA A 154 -9.00 -7.71 0.49
C ALA A 154 -10.24 -8.14 1.27
N GLY A 155 -10.13 -8.24 2.59
CA GLY A 155 -11.24 -8.62 3.47
C GLY A 155 -12.33 -7.56 3.49
N LEU A 156 -11.96 -6.29 3.57
CA LEU A 156 -12.92 -5.18 3.47
C LEU A 156 -13.64 -5.19 2.13
N ALA A 157 -12.93 -5.39 1.01
CA ALA A 157 -13.54 -5.43 -0.31
C ALA A 157 -14.46 -6.64 -0.46
N ALA A 158 -14.03 -7.83 -0.02
CA ALA A 158 -14.86 -9.02 -0.05
C ALA A 158 -16.14 -8.83 0.78
N ALA A 159 -16.01 -8.31 2.01
CA ALA A 159 -17.13 -8.05 2.90
C ALA A 159 -18.12 -7.03 2.29
N ASN A 160 -17.61 -5.94 1.72
CA ASN A 160 -18.43 -4.91 1.08
C ASN A 160 -19.27 -5.48 -0.08
N ASN A 161 -18.63 -6.27 -0.95
CA ASN A 161 -19.30 -6.82 -2.13
C ASN A 161 -20.27 -7.96 -1.79
N LEU A 162 -19.98 -8.76 -0.76
CA LEU A 162 -20.92 -9.76 -0.25
C LEU A 162 -22.11 -9.11 0.45
N ASN A 163 -21.90 -8.06 1.24
CA ASN A 163 -23.00 -7.32 1.89
C ASN A 163 -23.98 -6.74 0.86
N LYS A 164 -23.45 -6.15 -0.22
CA LYS A 164 -24.24 -5.64 -1.36
C LYS A 164 -25.09 -6.71 -2.06
N LYS A 165 -24.67 -7.97 -1.99
CA LYS A 165 -25.40 -9.13 -2.54
C LYS A 165 -26.40 -9.74 -1.55
N GLY A 166 -26.55 -9.15 -0.36
CA GLY A 166 -27.53 -9.57 0.63
C GLY A 166 -27.04 -10.61 1.63
N TYR A 167 -25.75 -10.96 1.65
CA TYR A 167 -25.21 -11.89 2.64
C TYR A 167 -25.12 -11.23 4.03
N ASP A 168 -25.33 -12.00 5.08
CA ASP A 168 -24.96 -11.62 6.44
C ASP A 168 -23.45 -11.85 6.61
N VAL A 169 -22.68 -10.76 6.73
CA VAL A 169 -21.22 -10.82 6.73
C VAL A 169 -20.65 -10.48 8.10
N THR A 170 -19.82 -11.38 8.62
CA THR A 170 -19.02 -11.15 9.83
C THR A 170 -17.53 -11.15 9.46
N VAL A 171 -16.83 -10.06 9.77
CA VAL A 171 -15.38 -9.90 9.59
C VAL A 171 -14.69 -10.17 10.92
N PHE A 172 -13.82 -11.18 10.95
CA PHE A 172 -12.99 -11.52 12.09
C PHE A 172 -11.61 -10.89 11.93
N GLU A 173 -11.22 -10.02 12.86
CA GLU A 173 -9.92 -9.36 12.89
C GLU A 173 -9.14 -9.82 14.12
N LYS A 174 -7.91 -10.30 13.91
CA LYS A 174 -7.03 -10.77 14.99
C LYS A 174 -6.60 -9.62 15.90
N LEU A 175 -6.38 -8.44 15.34
CA LEU A 175 -5.85 -7.28 16.05
C LEU A 175 -6.96 -6.39 16.64
N GLU A 176 -6.53 -5.38 17.38
CA GLU A 176 -7.41 -4.50 18.13
C GLU A 176 -8.20 -3.51 17.25
N TYR A 177 -7.75 -3.27 16.01
CA TYR A 177 -8.35 -2.34 15.06
C TYR A 177 -8.47 -2.95 13.67
N VAL A 178 -9.51 -2.50 12.95
CA VAL A 178 -9.77 -2.87 11.56
C VAL A 178 -8.80 -2.17 10.59
N GLY A 179 -8.42 -2.85 9.51
CA GLY A 179 -7.70 -2.26 8.37
C GLY A 179 -6.38 -2.95 7.99
N GLY A 180 -5.91 -3.93 8.77
CA GLY A 180 -4.67 -4.65 8.49
C GLY A 180 -3.47 -3.71 8.29
N LEU A 181 -2.68 -3.91 7.22
CA LEU A 181 -1.52 -3.05 6.93
C LEU A 181 -1.87 -1.59 6.61
N LEU A 182 -3.11 -1.27 6.19
CA LEU A 182 -3.54 0.13 6.06
C LEU A 182 -3.47 0.85 7.41
N ARG A 183 -3.82 0.13 8.49
CA ARG A 183 -3.86 0.62 9.87
C ARG A 183 -2.50 0.55 10.54
N PHE A 184 -1.83 -0.59 10.45
CA PHE A 184 -0.63 -0.87 11.24
C PHE A 184 0.68 -0.70 10.48
N GLY A 185 0.69 -0.85 9.15
CA GLY A 185 1.93 -0.74 8.36
C GLY A 185 2.15 0.66 7.82
N ILE A 186 1.21 1.14 7.00
CA ILE A 186 1.35 2.43 6.32
C ILE A 186 1.33 3.56 7.37
N PRO A 187 2.26 4.52 7.37
CA PRO A 187 2.25 5.62 8.34
C PRO A 187 1.08 6.60 8.17
N ASN A 188 0.71 7.31 9.25
CA ASN A 188 -0.31 8.37 9.21
C ASN A 188 -0.03 9.45 8.16
N PHE A 189 1.24 9.79 7.95
CA PHE A 189 1.65 10.84 7.03
C PHE A 189 1.44 10.48 5.54
N LYS A 190 1.18 9.20 5.23
CA LYS A 190 0.74 8.72 3.90
C LYS A 190 -0.76 8.37 3.85
N LEU A 191 -1.30 7.83 4.94
CA LEU A 191 -2.72 7.47 5.05
C LEU A 191 -3.18 7.70 6.49
N HIS A 192 -3.91 8.79 6.70
CA HIS A 192 -4.45 9.12 8.02
C HIS A 192 -5.52 8.09 8.44
N LYS A 193 -5.49 7.64 9.70
CA LYS A 193 -6.32 6.49 10.12
C LYS A 193 -7.81 6.79 10.20
N THR A 194 -8.18 8.06 10.39
CA THR A 194 -9.58 8.48 10.34
C THR A 194 -10.24 8.22 8.98
N ILE A 195 -9.45 8.14 7.90
CA ILE A 195 -9.94 7.77 6.55
C ILE A 195 -10.41 6.31 6.53
N ILE A 196 -9.73 5.43 7.27
CA ILE A 196 -10.13 4.03 7.45
C ILE A 196 -11.37 3.99 8.35
N ASP A 197 -11.34 4.71 9.47
CA ASP A 197 -12.42 4.70 10.47
C ASP A 197 -13.76 5.12 9.86
N ARG A 198 -13.80 6.25 9.14
CA ARG A 198 -15.04 6.73 8.50
C ARG A 198 -15.62 5.74 7.50
N ARG A 199 -14.78 4.99 6.76
CA ARG A 199 -15.24 3.97 5.81
C ARG A 199 -15.77 2.74 6.54
N VAL A 200 -15.06 2.28 7.55
CA VAL A 200 -15.48 1.13 8.36
C VAL A 200 -16.81 1.43 9.07
N ASP A 201 -17.02 2.66 9.51
CA ASP A 201 -18.29 3.05 10.15
C ASP A 201 -19.46 3.06 9.17
N ILE A 202 -19.26 3.43 7.91
CA ILE A 202 -20.28 3.23 6.86
C ILE A 202 -20.59 1.74 6.70
N MET A 203 -19.55 0.90 6.56
CA MET A 203 -19.73 -0.55 6.38
C MET A 203 -20.49 -1.20 7.55
N LYS A 204 -20.24 -0.75 8.79
CA LYS A 204 -21.02 -1.17 9.97
C LYS A 204 -22.48 -0.76 9.87
N GLN A 205 -22.75 0.48 9.46
CA GLN A 205 -24.11 1.00 9.28
C GLN A 205 -24.86 0.25 8.16
N GLU A 206 -24.16 -0.27 7.15
CA GLU A 206 -24.70 -1.12 6.10
C GLU A 206 -24.94 -2.59 6.54
N GLY A 207 -24.63 -2.92 7.80
CA GLY A 207 -24.94 -4.21 8.44
C GLY A 207 -23.77 -5.19 8.54
N ILE A 208 -22.54 -4.80 8.18
CA ILE A 208 -21.37 -5.68 8.33
C ILE A 208 -20.92 -5.72 9.80
N GLU A 209 -20.84 -6.93 10.37
CA GLU A 209 -20.34 -7.13 11.73
C GLU A 209 -18.81 -7.21 11.73
N PHE A 210 -18.14 -6.43 12.58
CA PHE A 210 -16.69 -6.52 12.79
C PHE A 210 -16.39 -7.03 14.20
N ARG A 211 -15.66 -8.15 14.29
CA ARG A 211 -15.17 -8.74 15.55
C ARG A 211 -13.66 -8.58 15.62
N THR A 212 -13.19 -7.57 16.35
CA THR A 212 -11.76 -7.37 16.63
C THR A 212 -11.29 -8.25 17.79
N ASN A 213 -9.96 -8.38 17.94
CA ASN A 213 -9.34 -9.28 18.92
C ASN A 213 -9.83 -10.74 18.82
N ALA A 214 -10.18 -11.18 17.61
CA ALA A 214 -10.77 -12.48 17.33
C ALA A 214 -9.85 -13.26 16.36
N PRO A 215 -8.70 -13.79 16.84
CA PRO A 215 -7.88 -14.68 16.03
C PRO A 215 -8.69 -15.93 15.64
N VAL A 216 -8.57 -16.34 14.38
CA VAL A 216 -9.23 -17.55 13.86
C VAL A 216 -8.16 -18.60 13.56
N ASP A 217 -8.35 -19.81 14.09
CA ASP A 217 -7.57 -20.99 13.71
C ASP A 217 -8.15 -21.58 12.42
N PHE A 218 -7.31 -21.73 11.38
CA PHE A 218 -7.75 -22.30 10.11
C PHE A 218 -8.14 -23.78 10.19
N ASN A 219 -7.67 -24.50 11.22
CA ASN A 219 -8.10 -25.88 11.46
C ASN A 219 -9.47 -25.96 12.14
N ASN A 220 -9.93 -24.87 12.75
CA ASN A 220 -11.18 -24.80 13.48
C ASN A 220 -11.90 -23.47 13.18
N LEU A 221 -12.46 -23.40 11.97
CA LEU A 221 -13.20 -22.22 11.51
C LEU A 221 -14.49 -22.01 12.33
N PRO A 222 -14.91 -20.75 12.54
CA PRO A 222 -16.11 -20.47 13.32
C PRO A 222 -17.34 -21.09 12.66
N ALA A 223 -18.12 -21.87 13.39
CA ALA A 223 -19.28 -22.58 12.83
C ALA A 223 -20.43 -21.64 12.43
N GLY A 224 -21.33 -22.12 11.57
CA GLY A 224 -22.59 -21.44 11.23
C GLY A 224 -22.53 -20.50 10.02
N TYR A 225 -21.49 -20.59 9.20
CA TYR A 225 -21.37 -19.84 7.94
C TYR A 225 -21.41 -20.78 6.73
N ASP A 226 -22.03 -20.32 5.65
CA ASP A 226 -22.15 -21.04 4.39
C ASP A 226 -20.82 -21.05 3.61
N ALA A 227 -20.02 -20.00 3.75
CA ALA A 227 -18.69 -19.87 3.15
C ALA A 227 -17.72 -19.03 4.01
N TYR A 228 -16.42 -19.17 3.73
CA TYR A 228 -15.34 -18.48 4.41
C TYR A 228 -14.39 -17.83 3.41
N CYS A 229 -13.95 -16.61 3.69
CA CYS A 229 -12.97 -15.88 2.88
C CYS A 229 -11.72 -15.52 3.73
N ILE A 230 -10.61 -16.21 3.51
CA ILE A 230 -9.35 -15.99 4.20
C ILE A 230 -8.59 -14.83 3.53
N CYS A 231 -8.44 -13.73 4.28
CA CYS A 231 -7.84 -12.46 3.88
C CYS A 231 -6.74 -12.01 4.86
N THR A 232 -6.01 -12.96 5.46
CA THR A 232 -5.04 -12.71 6.54
C THR A 232 -3.72 -12.07 6.10
N GLY A 233 -3.55 -11.81 4.80
CA GLY A 233 -2.33 -11.24 4.23
C GLY A 233 -1.10 -12.16 4.34
N ALA A 234 0.09 -11.57 4.25
CA ALA A 234 1.38 -12.25 4.33
C ALA A 234 2.18 -11.75 5.56
N PRO A 235 1.91 -12.28 6.77
CA PRO A 235 2.42 -11.69 8.01
C PRO A 235 3.91 -11.99 8.29
N GLN A 236 4.48 -13.02 7.65
CA GLN A 236 5.84 -13.44 7.92
C GLN A 236 6.84 -12.56 7.16
N ALA A 237 7.57 -11.70 7.89
CA ALA A 237 8.64 -10.90 7.32
C ALA A 237 9.86 -11.79 6.95
N ARG A 238 10.61 -11.39 5.92
CA ARG A 238 11.89 -12.00 5.60
C ARG A 238 12.94 -11.55 6.61
N ASP A 239 13.64 -12.52 7.18
CA ASP A 239 14.72 -12.28 8.12
C ASP A 239 16.09 -12.31 7.45
N LEU A 240 17.09 -11.76 8.16
CA LEU A 240 18.49 -11.75 7.74
C LEU A 240 19.33 -12.48 8.79
N CYS A 241 19.50 -13.79 8.60
CA CYS A 241 20.19 -14.68 9.55
C CYS A 241 21.71 -14.64 9.34
N VAL A 242 22.34 -13.51 9.68
CA VAL A 242 23.80 -13.34 9.70
C VAL A 242 24.31 -13.23 11.15
N GLU A 243 25.62 -13.33 11.35
CA GLU A 243 26.25 -13.15 12.66
C GLU A 243 25.83 -11.82 13.31
N GLY A 244 25.51 -11.84 14.61
CA GLY A 244 25.09 -10.67 15.38
C GLY A 244 23.61 -10.30 15.23
N ARG A 245 22.78 -11.10 14.54
CA ARG A 245 21.34 -10.84 14.34
C ARG A 245 20.55 -10.71 15.65
N GLU A 246 21.05 -11.32 16.73
CA GLU A 246 20.49 -11.32 18.08
C GLU A 246 20.74 -10.03 18.88
N LEU A 247 21.60 -9.13 18.38
CA LEU A 247 21.91 -7.87 19.06
C LEU A 247 20.66 -6.98 19.21
N LYS A 248 20.55 -6.32 20.36
CA LYS A 248 19.53 -5.29 20.59
C LYS A 248 19.75 -4.11 19.65
N GLY A 249 18.69 -3.62 19.03
CA GLY A 249 18.75 -2.56 18.02
C GLY A 249 18.38 -3.01 16.60
N ILE A 250 18.23 -4.31 16.37
CA ILE A 250 17.83 -4.87 15.06
C ILE A 250 16.36 -5.29 15.11
N TYR A 251 15.52 -4.62 14.33
CA TYR A 251 14.06 -4.84 14.31
C TYR A 251 13.57 -5.15 12.90
N PHE A 252 12.48 -5.91 12.80
CA PHE A 252 11.68 -5.91 11.58
C PHE A 252 11.04 -4.54 11.39
N ALA A 253 10.96 -4.08 10.14
CA ALA A 253 10.35 -2.79 9.81
C ALA A 253 8.93 -2.64 10.39
N MET A 254 8.14 -3.72 10.36
CA MET A 254 6.77 -3.72 10.87
C MET A 254 6.66 -3.48 12.38
N GLU A 255 7.69 -3.79 13.16
CA GLU A 255 7.69 -3.52 14.60
C GLU A 255 7.69 -2.01 14.86
N LEU A 256 8.59 -1.27 14.20
CA LEU A 256 8.64 0.20 14.27
C LEU A 256 7.33 0.80 13.78
N LEU A 257 6.89 0.43 12.58
CA LEU A 257 5.76 1.08 11.91
C LEU A 257 4.46 0.83 12.68
N ALA A 258 4.22 -0.41 13.13
CA ALA A 258 3.02 -0.74 13.88
C ALA A 258 3.02 -0.10 15.26
N GLN A 259 4.16 -0.06 15.95
CA GLN A 259 4.26 0.62 17.24
C GLN A 259 4.06 2.13 17.09
N GLN A 260 4.65 2.76 16.09
CA GLN A 260 4.44 4.20 15.84
C GLN A 260 2.97 4.53 15.56
N ASN A 261 2.29 3.74 14.71
CA ASN A 261 0.87 3.94 14.42
C ASN A 261 0.00 3.76 15.68
N ARG A 262 0.36 2.82 16.58
CA ARG A 262 -0.31 2.62 17.88
C ARG A 262 -0.10 3.80 18.84
N VAL A 263 1.10 4.36 18.89
CA VAL A 263 1.39 5.57 19.67
C VAL A 263 0.52 6.73 19.20
N LEU A 264 0.39 6.93 17.88
CA LEU A 264 -0.49 7.97 17.32
C LEU A 264 -1.98 7.70 17.57
N ALA A 265 -2.36 6.45 17.82
CA ALA A 265 -3.70 6.06 18.25
C ALA A 265 -3.92 6.20 19.78
N GLY A 266 -2.92 6.66 20.52
CA GLY A 266 -2.99 6.90 21.97
C GLY A 266 -2.53 5.73 22.85
N GLN A 267 -1.96 4.66 22.27
CA GLN A 267 -1.36 3.59 23.08
C GLN A 267 -0.02 4.04 23.67
N THR A 268 0.25 3.63 24.91
CA THR A 268 1.49 3.89 25.62
C THR A 268 2.37 2.65 25.66
N PHE A 269 3.68 2.86 25.62
CA PHE A 269 4.71 1.82 25.75
C PHE A 269 5.70 2.28 26.81
N SER A 270 6.25 1.33 27.58
CA SER A 270 7.36 1.66 28.49
C SER A 270 8.59 2.12 27.70
N GLU A 271 9.52 2.81 28.36
CA GLU A 271 10.76 3.27 27.70
C GLU A 271 11.56 2.12 27.11
N ASP A 272 11.62 0.97 27.81
CA ASP A 272 12.35 -0.23 27.37
C ASP A 272 11.72 -0.93 26.17
N GLU A 273 10.39 -0.87 26.03
CA GLU A 273 9.67 -1.46 24.90
C GLU A 273 9.61 -0.53 23.68
N ARG A 274 9.87 0.77 23.88
CA ARG A 274 9.67 1.78 22.83
C ARG A 274 10.79 1.77 21.81
N ILE A 275 10.44 1.42 20.57
CA ILE A 275 11.29 1.58 19.40
C ILE A 275 11.29 3.06 18.98
N ASN A 276 12.31 3.78 19.42
CA ASN A 276 12.50 5.20 19.14
C ASN A 276 13.87 5.45 18.50
N ALA A 277 13.87 6.06 17.32
CA ALA A 277 15.05 6.42 16.54
C ALA A 277 15.69 7.76 16.97
N LYS A 278 15.09 8.50 17.91
CA LYS A 278 15.61 9.78 18.37
C LYS A 278 17.08 9.68 18.79
N GLY A 279 17.93 10.51 18.19
CA GLY A 279 19.35 10.56 18.53
C GLY A 279 20.18 9.37 18.05
N LYS A 280 19.65 8.54 17.12
CA LYS A 280 20.32 7.32 16.63
C LYS A 280 20.74 7.41 15.17
N HIS A 281 21.80 6.70 14.81
CA HIS A 281 22.16 6.38 13.43
C HIS A 281 21.36 5.15 12.98
N VAL A 282 20.41 5.36 12.06
CA VAL A 282 19.49 4.31 11.60
C VAL A 282 19.94 3.77 10.25
N VAL A 283 19.94 2.45 10.11
CA VAL A 283 20.14 1.78 8.82
C VAL A 283 18.89 0.98 8.42
N VAL A 284 18.35 1.27 7.23
CA VAL A 284 17.18 0.59 6.67
C VAL A 284 17.63 -0.36 5.57
N ILE A 285 17.39 -1.66 5.75
CA ILE A 285 17.77 -2.70 4.79
C ILE A 285 16.57 -3.01 3.90
N GLY A 286 16.55 -2.46 2.69
CA GLY A 286 15.50 -2.69 1.69
C GLY A 286 15.00 -1.40 0.99
N GLY A 287 14.84 -1.50 -0.33
CA GLY A 287 14.45 -0.38 -1.22
C GLY A 287 12.95 -0.18 -1.45
N GLY A 288 12.09 -0.98 -0.79
CA GLY A 288 10.64 -0.97 -1.01
C GLY A 288 9.90 0.16 -0.28
N ASP A 289 8.57 0.21 -0.47
CA ASP A 289 7.71 1.20 0.21
C ASP A 289 7.81 1.09 1.75
N THR A 290 7.91 -0.12 2.28
CA THR A 290 8.16 -0.36 3.72
C THR A 290 9.47 0.28 4.19
N GLY A 291 10.53 0.22 3.39
CA GLY A 291 11.80 0.90 3.69
C GLY A 291 11.63 2.42 3.69
N SER A 292 10.94 2.95 2.68
CA SER A 292 10.57 4.38 2.65
C SER A 292 9.77 4.80 3.89
N ASP A 293 8.86 3.97 4.38
CA ASP A 293 8.05 4.26 5.56
C ASP A 293 8.90 4.30 6.85
N CYS A 294 9.89 3.39 6.96
CA CYS A 294 10.87 3.42 8.04
C CYS A 294 11.72 4.68 8.01
N ILE A 295 12.15 5.13 6.83
CA ILE A 295 12.91 6.39 6.67
C ILE A 295 12.10 7.57 7.18
N GLY A 296 10.87 7.75 6.65
CA GLY A 296 10.02 8.88 7.02
C GLY A 296 9.63 8.88 8.51
N THR A 297 9.45 7.69 9.10
CA THR A 297 9.18 7.54 10.53
C THR A 297 10.41 7.87 11.38
N SER A 298 11.60 7.41 10.98
CA SER A 298 12.85 7.66 11.71
C SER A 298 13.23 9.14 11.71
N ASN A 299 13.05 9.82 10.57
CA ASN A 299 13.26 11.26 10.46
C ASN A 299 12.36 12.04 11.42
N ARG A 300 11.06 11.70 11.47
CA ARG A 300 10.09 12.33 12.39
C ARG A 300 10.34 12.04 13.86
N GLN A 301 10.96 10.92 14.17
CA GLN A 301 11.40 10.60 15.53
C GLN A 301 12.69 11.36 15.93
N GLY A 302 13.38 12.01 14.98
CA GLY A 302 14.60 12.77 15.23
C GLY A 302 15.87 11.93 15.21
N ALA A 303 15.98 10.98 14.27
CA ALA A 303 17.23 10.26 13.99
C ALA A 303 18.38 11.23 13.66
N LEU A 304 19.61 10.89 14.07
CA LEU A 304 20.82 11.67 13.72
C LEU A 304 21.18 11.50 12.25
N SER A 305 21.02 10.29 11.72
CA SER A 305 21.18 9.98 10.31
C SER A 305 20.33 8.77 9.95
N VAL A 306 19.91 8.71 8.68
CA VAL A 306 19.22 7.54 8.13
C VAL A 306 19.93 7.13 6.84
N THR A 307 20.39 5.89 6.79
CA THR A 307 21.02 5.30 5.60
C THR A 307 20.17 4.12 5.12
N GLN A 308 19.73 4.16 3.87
CA GLN A 308 19.06 3.06 3.20
C GLN A 308 20.08 2.27 2.38
N ILE A 309 20.11 0.96 2.56
CA ILE A 309 20.92 0.06 1.73
C ILE A 309 20.02 -0.84 0.89
N GLU A 310 20.39 -0.98 -0.38
CA GLU A 310 19.76 -1.86 -1.35
C GLU A 310 20.77 -2.86 -1.89
N ILE A 311 20.37 -4.13 -1.97
CA ILE A 311 21.22 -5.19 -2.54
C ILE A 311 21.30 -5.10 -4.07
N MET A 312 20.29 -4.50 -4.70
CA MET A 312 20.21 -4.37 -6.15
C MET A 312 20.97 -3.12 -6.63
N PRO A 313 21.41 -3.08 -7.90
CA PRO A 313 22.01 -1.89 -8.48
C PRO A 313 21.01 -0.72 -8.52
N LYS A 314 21.55 0.49 -8.53
CA LYS A 314 20.75 1.72 -8.67
C LYS A 314 19.90 1.66 -9.94
N PRO A 315 18.56 1.75 -9.84
CA PRO A 315 17.71 1.76 -11.02
C PRO A 315 17.97 3.00 -11.91
N PRO A 316 17.74 2.92 -13.23
CA PRO A 316 17.86 4.06 -14.14
C PRO A 316 16.97 5.24 -13.73
N VAL A 317 17.43 6.47 -13.98
CA VAL A 317 16.65 7.69 -13.74
C VAL A 317 15.79 8.01 -14.96
N GLY A 318 14.51 8.30 -14.75
CA GLY A 318 13.58 8.75 -15.80
C GLY A 318 13.04 7.62 -16.69
N ASN A 319 13.91 6.99 -17.49
CA ASN A 319 13.52 5.95 -18.46
C ASN A 319 14.38 4.69 -18.34
N ASN A 320 13.79 3.54 -18.67
CA ASN A 320 14.48 2.25 -18.70
C ASN A 320 14.10 1.47 -19.97
N PRO A 321 15.00 1.34 -20.96
CA PRO A 321 14.76 0.58 -22.19
C PRO A 321 14.46 -0.91 -21.96
N ALA A 322 14.89 -1.50 -20.84
CA ALA A 322 14.61 -2.89 -20.51
C ALA A 322 13.14 -3.12 -20.08
N THR A 323 12.43 -2.05 -19.71
CA THR A 323 11.00 -2.08 -19.36
C THR A 323 10.25 -1.00 -20.15
N PRO A 324 10.11 -1.17 -21.47
CA PRO A 324 9.45 -0.16 -22.31
C PRO A 324 7.96 -0.10 -21.97
N TRP A 325 7.36 1.08 -22.12
CA TRP A 325 5.91 1.24 -22.04
C TRP A 325 5.22 0.27 -23.02
N PRO A 326 4.11 -0.39 -22.65
CA PRO A 326 3.28 -0.20 -21.44
C PRO A 326 3.69 -1.06 -20.24
N ASN A 327 4.87 -1.70 -20.25
CA ASN A 327 5.33 -2.49 -19.11
C ASN A 327 5.54 -1.61 -17.87
N TRP A 328 5.49 -2.24 -16.69
CA TRP A 328 5.75 -1.55 -15.44
C TRP A 328 7.18 -0.96 -15.42
N PRO A 329 7.34 0.37 -15.28
CA PRO A 329 8.66 0.99 -15.39
C PRO A 329 9.52 0.67 -14.17
N VAL A 330 10.66 0.03 -14.40
CA VAL A 330 11.70 -0.15 -13.38
C VAL A 330 12.66 1.03 -13.46
N VAL A 331 12.34 2.10 -12.74
CA VAL A 331 13.10 3.35 -12.66
C VAL A 331 13.30 3.77 -11.21
N LEU A 332 14.27 4.64 -10.95
CA LEU A 332 14.56 5.15 -9.62
C LEU A 332 13.32 5.87 -9.07
N LYS A 333 12.81 5.36 -7.95
CA LYS A 333 11.73 6.01 -7.20
C LYS A 333 12.33 6.88 -6.11
N THR A 334 11.82 8.11 -6.03
CA THR A 334 12.03 9.03 -4.92
C THR A 334 10.67 9.30 -4.32
N THR A 335 10.59 9.23 -2.99
CA THR A 335 9.36 9.46 -2.22
C THR A 335 9.57 10.67 -1.32
N SER A 336 8.48 11.21 -0.75
CA SER A 336 8.56 12.26 0.28
C SER A 336 9.57 11.91 1.39
N SER A 337 9.62 10.66 1.84
CA SER A 337 10.55 10.22 2.88
C SER A 337 12.02 10.28 2.48
N HIS A 338 12.34 10.04 1.20
CA HIS A 338 13.72 10.20 0.72
C HIS A 338 14.10 11.68 0.65
N GLU A 339 13.18 12.55 0.25
CA GLU A 339 13.37 14.01 0.22
C GLU A 339 13.49 14.63 1.62
N GLU A 340 12.93 13.99 2.64
CA GLU A 340 13.02 14.41 4.04
C GLU A 340 14.43 14.20 4.64
N GLY A 341 15.26 13.38 4.00
CA GLY A 341 16.65 13.15 4.39
C GLY A 341 16.96 11.67 4.56
N CYS A 342 17.72 11.10 3.64
CA CYS A 342 18.43 9.84 3.84
C CYS A 342 19.60 9.73 2.88
N GLU A 343 20.65 9.02 3.29
CA GLU A 343 21.65 8.53 2.36
C GLU A 343 21.16 7.22 1.74
N ARG A 344 21.26 7.08 0.41
CA ARG A 344 20.86 5.85 -0.30
C ARG A 344 22.11 5.21 -0.90
N ARG A 345 22.30 3.92 -0.62
CA ARG A 345 23.42 3.13 -1.12
C ARG A 345 22.89 1.86 -1.79
N TRP A 346 23.57 1.44 -2.86
CA TRP A 346 23.12 0.35 -3.73
C TRP A 346 24.21 -0.69 -3.85
N SER A 347 23.83 -1.89 -4.34
CA SER A 347 24.76 -3.01 -4.49
C SER A 347 25.49 -3.37 -3.19
N LEU A 348 24.80 -3.29 -2.04
CA LEU A 348 25.37 -3.65 -0.74
C LEU A 348 24.60 -4.82 -0.12
N ALA A 349 25.35 -5.86 0.28
CA ALA A 349 24.84 -6.95 1.09
C ALA A 349 25.40 -6.86 2.50
N THR A 350 24.56 -7.05 3.52
CA THR A 350 25.00 -7.10 4.91
C THR A 350 25.64 -8.45 5.21
N SER A 351 26.88 -8.43 5.70
CA SER A 351 27.67 -9.64 6.01
C SER A 351 27.50 -10.07 7.46
N ARG A 352 27.49 -9.11 8.41
CA ARG A 352 27.28 -9.34 9.85
C ARG A 352 26.91 -8.05 10.57
N PHE A 353 26.29 -8.18 11.74
CA PHE A 353 26.06 -7.10 12.68
C PHE A 353 27.17 -7.04 13.71
N ILE A 354 27.52 -5.83 14.16
CA ILE A 354 28.60 -5.56 15.11
C ILE A 354 27.99 -4.90 16.33
N GLY A 355 28.40 -5.33 17.52
CA GLY A 355 27.87 -4.79 18.77
C GLY A 355 28.82 -4.91 19.94
N GLU A 356 28.50 -4.15 20.98
CA GLU A 356 29.19 -4.09 22.27
C GLU A 356 28.14 -4.25 23.38
N ASP A 357 28.45 -5.03 24.43
CA ASP A 357 27.52 -5.29 25.54
C ASP A 357 26.11 -5.73 25.11
N GLY A 358 26.02 -6.50 24.03
CA GLY A 358 24.75 -7.01 23.47
C GLY A 358 23.92 -5.98 22.68
N HIS A 359 24.46 -4.79 22.42
CA HIS A 359 23.80 -3.72 21.66
C HIS A 359 24.50 -3.47 20.33
N LEU A 360 23.71 -3.23 19.29
CA LEU A 360 24.19 -2.89 17.96
C LEU A 360 24.96 -1.55 17.98
N THR A 361 26.16 -1.55 17.40
CA THR A 361 26.98 -0.35 17.18
C THR A 361 27.30 -0.11 15.70
N GLY A 362 27.14 -1.15 14.86
CA GLY A 362 27.32 -1.05 13.42
C GLY A 362 27.00 -2.34 12.67
N LEU A 363 27.22 -2.32 11.37
CA LEU A 363 27.10 -3.49 10.51
C LEU A 363 28.20 -3.49 9.45
N GLU A 364 28.73 -4.67 9.17
CA GLU A 364 29.64 -4.90 8.05
C GLU A 364 28.80 -5.13 6.79
N VAL A 365 29.07 -4.36 5.74
CA VAL A 365 28.46 -4.54 4.42
C VAL A 365 29.55 -4.81 3.39
N GLU A 366 29.17 -5.54 2.35
CA GLU A 366 30.02 -5.92 1.24
C GLU A 366 29.39 -5.46 -0.08
N GLU A 367 30.19 -4.84 -0.95
CA GLU A 367 29.78 -4.49 -2.31
C GLU A 367 29.57 -5.77 -3.13
N VAL A 368 28.44 -5.87 -3.82
CA VAL A 368 28.04 -7.04 -4.62
C VAL A 368 27.72 -6.68 -6.05
N ASP A 369 28.14 -7.54 -6.98
CA ASP A 369 27.78 -7.46 -8.40
C ASP A 369 26.71 -8.47 -8.74
N TRP A 370 25.85 -8.12 -9.71
CA TRP A 370 24.82 -9.01 -10.23
C TRP A 370 25.18 -9.43 -11.66
N VAL A 371 25.60 -10.68 -11.82
CA VAL A 371 26.02 -11.23 -13.10
C VAL A 371 24.87 -12.07 -13.68
N CYS A 372 24.37 -11.68 -14.85
CA CYS A 372 23.44 -12.50 -15.63
C CYS A 372 24.20 -13.66 -16.28
N ASP A 373 23.61 -14.86 -16.28
CA ASP A 373 24.16 -15.93 -17.11
C ASP A 373 23.77 -15.75 -18.59
N ASP A 374 24.60 -16.26 -19.50
CA ASP A 374 24.39 -16.17 -20.94
C ASP A 374 23.14 -16.93 -21.43
N LYS A 375 22.46 -17.67 -20.53
CA LYS A 375 21.28 -18.49 -20.82
C LYS A 375 19.98 -17.82 -20.38
N GLY A 376 20.01 -16.56 -19.93
CA GLY A 376 18.83 -15.80 -19.51
C GLY A 376 18.28 -16.23 -18.14
N GLY A 377 19.08 -16.89 -17.31
CA GLY A 377 18.75 -17.25 -15.94
C GLY A 377 18.69 -16.06 -14.99
N ARG A 378 18.28 -16.32 -13.74
CA ARG A 378 18.24 -15.27 -12.70
C ARG A 378 19.66 -14.74 -12.44
N PRO A 379 19.84 -13.40 -12.36
CA PRO A 379 21.12 -12.81 -12.01
C PRO A 379 21.68 -13.42 -10.72
N LYS A 380 22.96 -13.78 -10.73
CA LYS A 380 23.67 -14.30 -9.56
C LYS A 380 24.39 -13.15 -8.87
N MET A 381 24.22 -13.07 -7.57
CA MET A 381 24.95 -12.14 -6.71
C MET A 381 26.37 -12.66 -6.48
N VAL A 382 27.37 -11.83 -6.76
CA VAL A 382 28.79 -12.14 -6.59
C VAL A 382 29.40 -11.09 -5.64
N PRO A 383 29.99 -11.49 -4.51
CA PRO A 383 30.70 -10.56 -3.64
C PRO A 383 31.97 -10.02 -4.30
N THR A 384 32.23 -8.73 -4.16
CA THR A 384 33.44 -8.08 -4.73
C THR A 384 34.65 -8.16 -3.80
N GLY A 385 34.46 -8.57 -2.53
CA GLY A 385 35.49 -8.55 -1.49
C GLY A 385 35.71 -7.17 -0.85
N LYS A 386 35.10 -6.10 -1.37
CA LYS A 386 35.18 -4.77 -0.76
C LYS A 386 34.18 -4.67 0.38
N LYS A 387 34.72 -4.62 1.60
CA LYS A 387 33.96 -4.53 2.84
C LYS A 387 34.14 -3.17 3.51
N GLU A 388 33.10 -2.70 4.15
CA GLU A 388 33.12 -1.51 4.98
C GLU A 388 32.25 -1.73 6.22
N ILE A 389 32.44 -0.90 7.24
CA ILE A 389 31.60 -0.88 8.44
C ILE A 389 30.78 0.39 8.42
N LEU A 390 29.46 0.24 8.50
CA LEU A 390 28.52 1.35 8.70
C LEU A 390 28.20 1.47 10.18
N LYS A 391 28.28 2.69 10.72
CA LYS A 391 27.81 2.98 12.08
C LYS A 391 26.29 2.88 12.12
N ALA A 392 25.74 2.14 13.07
CA ALA A 392 24.30 1.98 13.24
C ALA A 392 23.98 1.66 14.70
N ASP A 393 23.13 2.47 15.32
CA ASP A 393 22.57 2.18 16.64
C ASP A 393 21.21 1.47 16.52
N MET A 394 20.65 1.46 15.30
CA MET A 394 19.36 0.83 15.00
C MET A 394 19.28 0.37 13.54
N VAL A 395 18.78 -0.83 13.33
CA VAL A 395 18.55 -1.43 12.00
C VAL A 395 17.09 -1.81 11.82
N PHE A 396 16.52 -1.49 10.66
CA PHE A 396 15.20 -1.96 10.23
C PHE A 396 15.28 -2.89 9.03
N LEU A 397 14.81 -4.12 9.20
CA LEU A 397 14.72 -5.12 8.13
C LEU A 397 13.43 -4.91 7.32
N ALA A 398 13.56 -4.33 6.13
CA ALA A 398 12.49 -4.03 5.18
C ALA A 398 12.61 -4.87 3.90
N MET A 399 12.87 -6.17 4.07
CA MET A 399 13.24 -7.09 2.97
C MET A 399 12.02 -7.79 2.31
N GLY A 400 10.80 -7.39 2.67
CA GLY A 400 9.56 -7.96 2.18
C GLY A 400 9.05 -9.13 3.03
N PHE A 401 7.99 -9.79 2.56
CA PHE A 401 7.27 -10.83 3.28
C PHE A 401 7.26 -12.15 2.50
N LEU A 402 7.09 -13.26 3.22
CA LEU A 402 6.91 -14.59 2.67
C LEU A 402 5.42 -14.85 2.41
N LYS A 403 5.12 -15.45 1.26
CA LYS A 403 3.76 -15.89 0.95
C LYS A 403 3.39 -17.02 1.92
N PRO A 404 2.23 -16.95 2.61
CA PRO A 404 1.82 -18.01 3.51
C PRO A 404 1.37 -19.25 2.71
N GLU A 405 1.62 -20.43 3.28
CA GLU A 405 1.07 -21.69 2.78
C GLU A 405 -0.26 -21.99 3.49
N ILE A 406 -1.36 -21.58 2.87
CA ILE A 406 -2.70 -21.80 3.41
C ILE A 406 -3.27 -23.06 2.74
N LYS A 407 -3.43 -24.12 3.52
CA LYS A 407 -4.09 -25.35 3.07
C LYS A 407 -5.60 -25.15 3.17
N VAL A 408 -6.27 -25.19 2.03
CA VAL A 408 -7.73 -25.15 1.94
C VAL A 408 -8.22 -26.59 1.95
N SER A 409 -8.94 -27.00 3.00
CA SER A 409 -9.43 -28.37 3.19
C SER A 409 -10.86 -28.61 2.73
N SER A 410 -11.61 -27.54 2.44
CA SER A 410 -13.05 -27.60 2.14
C SER A 410 -13.42 -26.68 0.98
N ASP A 411 -14.39 -27.10 0.16
CA ASP A 411 -14.82 -26.36 -1.04
C ASP A 411 -15.50 -25.02 -0.75
N ASN A 412 -15.93 -24.77 0.50
CA ASN A 412 -16.54 -23.51 0.91
C ASN A 412 -15.55 -22.49 1.49
N VAL A 413 -14.24 -22.74 1.38
CA VAL A 413 -13.18 -21.88 1.89
C VAL A 413 -12.39 -21.27 0.73
N PHE A 414 -12.35 -19.94 0.68
CA PHE A 414 -11.70 -19.16 -0.36
C PHE A 414 -10.55 -18.34 0.23
N VAL A 415 -9.57 -17.96 -0.59
CA VAL A 415 -8.41 -17.17 -0.15
C VAL A 415 -8.23 -15.97 -1.08
N ALA A 416 -8.05 -14.77 -0.51
CA ALA A 416 -7.94 -13.53 -1.27
C ALA A 416 -6.76 -12.64 -0.82
N GLY A 417 -6.37 -11.72 -1.71
CA GLY A 417 -5.32 -10.73 -1.45
C GLY A 417 -3.93 -11.35 -1.24
N ASP A 418 -3.11 -10.71 -0.41
CA ASP A 418 -1.73 -11.13 -0.16
C ASP A 418 -1.61 -12.55 0.44
N ALA A 419 -2.67 -13.06 1.08
CA ALA A 419 -2.73 -14.45 1.53
C ALA A 419 -2.70 -15.43 0.34
N ALA A 420 -3.32 -15.07 -0.79
CA ALA A 420 -3.35 -15.89 -2.00
C ALA A 420 -2.12 -15.65 -2.90
N THR A 421 -1.69 -14.40 -3.05
CA THR A 421 -0.68 -14.01 -4.06
C THR A 421 0.71 -13.77 -3.50
N GLY A 422 0.86 -13.67 -2.17
CA GLY A 422 2.02 -13.04 -1.54
C GLY A 422 1.91 -11.51 -1.59
N ALA A 423 2.81 -10.84 -0.87
CA ALA A 423 2.80 -9.39 -0.70
C ALA A 423 2.68 -8.63 -2.02
N SER A 424 1.70 -7.73 -2.09
CA SER A 424 1.34 -7.01 -3.31
C SER A 424 0.89 -5.57 -3.01
N LEU A 425 0.16 -4.97 -3.95
CA LEU A 425 -0.40 -3.62 -3.82
C LEU A 425 -1.81 -3.65 -3.24
N VAL A 426 -2.18 -2.64 -2.48
CA VAL A 426 -3.55 -2.48 -1.93
C VAL A 426 -4.62 -2.59 -3.01
N VAL A 427 -4.44 -1.95 -4.16
CA VAL A 427 -5.38 -2.03 -5.29
C VAL A 427 -5.57 -3.47 -5.81
N LYS A 428 -4.51 -4.30 -5.79
CA LYS A 428 -4.58 -5.72 -6.18
C LYS A 428 -5.30 -6.55 -5.10
N CYS A 429 -5.11 -6.22 -3.83
CA CYS A 429 -5.85 -6.84 -2.73
C CYS A 429 -7.35 -6.54 -2.81
N ILE A 430 -7.74 -5.30 -3.09
CA ILE A 430 -9.15 -4.92 -3.29
C ILE A 430 -9.73 -5.71 -4.48
N ALA A 431 -9.03 -5.74 -5.62
CA ALA A 431 -9.45 -6.51 -6.79
C ALA A 431 -9.61 -8.01 -6.50
N GLY A 432 -8.67 -8.60 -5.73
CA GLY A 432 -8.74 -9.99 -5.28
C GLY A 432 -9.94 -10.24 -4.37
N GLY A 433 -10.23 -9.34 -3.44
CA GLY A 433 -11.40 -9.42 -2.56
C GLY A 433 -12.73 -9.38 -3.34
N ARG A 434 -12.84 -8.47 -4.32
CA ARG A 434 -14.01 -8.40 -5.23
C ARG A 434 -14.19 -9.71 -6.01
N LYS A 435 -13.13 -10.22 -6.63
CA LYS A 435 -13.15 -11.48 -7.40
C LYS A 435 -13.62 -12.66 -6.55
N VAL A 436 -13.10 -12.77 -5.32
CA VAL A 436 -13.48 -13.85 -4.41
C VAL A 436 -14.91 -13.70 -3.90
N ALA A 437 -15.41 -12.48 -3.69
CA ALA A 437 -16.83 -12.27 -3.41
C ALA A 437 -17.76 -12.74 -4.55
N ASP A 438 -17.32 -12.64 -5.81
CA ASP A 438 -18.03 -13.22 -6.96
C ASP A 438 -17.94 -14.74 -7.05
N GLU A 439 -16.81 -15.32 -6.61
CA GLU A 439 -16.65 -16.78 -6.51
C GLU A 439 -17.53 -17.38 -5.42
N ILE A 440 -17.55 -16.78 -4.23
CA ILE A 440 -18.40 -17.19 -3.11
C ILE A 440 -19.88 -17.12 -3.50
N ASP A 441 -20.32 -16.04 -4.15
CA ASP A 441 -21.71 -15.89 -4.57
C ASP A 441 -22.14 -16.97 -5.56
N ARG A 442 -21.28 -17.29 -6.54
CA ARG A 442 -21.53 -18.39 -7.50
C ARG A 442 -21.55 -19.74 -6.81
N TYR A 443 -20.66 -19.96 -5.85
CA TYR A 443 -20.60 -21.21 -5.08
C TYR A 443 -21.87 -21.44 -4.27
N ILE A 444 -22.35 -20.43 -3.54
CA ILE A 444 -23.56 -20.56 -2.70
C ILE A 444 -24.80 -20.75 -3.58
N LYS A 445 -24.96 -19.96 -4.64
CA LYS A 445 -26.09 -20.11 -5.58
C LYS A 445 -26.07 -21.43 -6.35
N GLY A 446 -24.89 -21.99 -6.63
CA GLY A 446 -24.78 -23.30 -7.28
C GLY A 446 -25.21 -24.48 -6.40
N LYS A 447 -25.47 -24.25 -5.10
CA LYS A 447 -26.02 -25.26 -4.18
C LYS A 447 -27.53 -25.16 -4.00
N GLU A 448 -28.15 -24.09 -4.52
CA GLU A 448 -29.61 -23.91 -4.57
C GLU A 448 -30.17 -24.58 -5.83
#